data_AF-A0A9P8F972-F1
#
_entry.id   AF-A0A9P8F972-F1
#
_cell.length_a   1.000
_cell.length_b   1.000
_cell.length_c   1.000
_cell.angle_alpha   90.00
_cell.angle_beta   90.00
_cell.angle_gamma   90.00
#
_symmetry.space_group_name_H-M   'P 1'
#
loop_
_entity.id
_entity.type
_entity.pdbx_description
1 polymer ?
#
loop_
_entity_poly.entity_id
_entity_poly.type
_entity_poly.pdbx_seq_one_letter_code
_entity_poly.pdbx_strand_id
1 'polypeptide(L)'
;MNRQHRRDEILSFAQKSLGFWRADVPIRVHLTSLGMGHFTWDLHEYEPSSQNLLLQTRYKVGISGTWQRIEKRSPPLALKQVNFSQSHKLEDYVDNIVDQYLEMFQVQAYYGEEDTCAMFQNELLGALCSLYTSLPDEDDDNKLKGDLRHVLRMLILTCIMDHPITISESSLPVTIASMHSHNNPHIYSSWTSPFLANRQLKYFFAEMQTQQYNRTLNRLHQILRKAGDKNKLWMSSFVLMLGIAIVLENCQHLLWIKADAKVARKETTGVDAAWEARSHCAEMDDGFEFLCKLYHCKYRGKHRQKTRYEELKNKTSRPAEQVFADKIYEIVDRNGGYLLHRQNLTVNGMQDNNHVSRLVARFLVELMGLTQSTP
;
A
#
# COMPACT_ATOMS: atom_id res chain seq x y z
N MET A 1 -0.66 -2.80 -13.12
CA MET A 1 -1.47 -2.30 -11.99
C MET A 1 -2.31 -1.10 -12.45
N ASN A 2 -3.58 -1.04 -12.04
CA ASN A 2 -4.45 0.14 -11.96
C ASN A 2 -4.77 0.95 -13.25
N ARG A 3 -5.85 0.59 -13.99
CA ARG A 3 -6.34 1.37 -15.16
C ARG A 3 -7.02 2.70 -14.78
N GLN A 4 -7.55 2.81 -13.56
CA GLN A 4 -8.30 3.99 -13.08
C GLN A 4 -7.49 5.26 -12.79
N HIS A 5 -6.17 5.11 -12.69
CA HIS A 5 -5.23 6.22 -12.65
C HIS A 5 -4.50 6.30 -13.98
N ARG A 6 -5.21 6.15 -15.10
CA ARG A 6 -4.70 6.58 -16.40
C ARG A 6 -5.00 8.06 -16.58
N ARG A 7 -4.07 8.76 -17.22
CA ARG A 7 -4.16 10.19 -17.49
C ARG A 7 -5.51 10.56 -18.09
N ASP A 8 -5.96 9.82 -19.09
CA ASP A 8 -7.20 10.10 -19.82
C ASP A 8 -8.45 9.92 -18.96
N GLU A 9 -8.43 8.96 -18.03
CA GLU A 9 -9.55 8.74 -17.10
C GLU A 9 -9.63 9.85 -16.04
N ILE A 10 -8.49 10.38 -15.59
CA ILE A 10 -8.48 11.51 -14.65
C ILE A 10 -8.83 12.82 -15.32
N LEU A 11 -8.30 13.06 -16.52
CA LEU A 11 -8.64 14.25 -17.29
C LEU A 11 -10.13 14.25 -17.67
N SER A 12 -10.66 13.12 -18.16
CA SER A 12 -12.09 13.01 -18.47
C SER A 12 -12.97 13.10 -17.22
N PHE A 13 -12.57 12.50 -16.09
CA PHE A 13 -13.29 12.65 -14.84
C PHE A 13 -13.30 14.10 -14.35
N ALA A 14 -12.14 14.78 -14.38
CA ALA A 14 -12.04 16.18 -13.99
C ALA A 14 -12.89 17.07 -14.90
N GLN A 15 -12.82 16.89 -16.23
CA GLN A 15 -13.66 17.62 -17.19
C GLN A 15 -15.16 17.44 -16.93
N LYS A 16 -15.60 16.24 -16.53
CA LYS A 16 -17.01 15.97 -16.19
C LYS A 16 -17.41 16.47 -14.80
N SER A 17 -16.46 16.57 -13.88
CA SER A 17 -16.69 16.90 -12.46
C SER A 17 -16.58 18.40 -12.17
N LEU A 18 -15.86 19.14 -13.02
CA LEU A 18 -15.70 20.58 -12.91
C LEU A 18 -16.90 21.29 -13.57
N GLY A 19 -17.65 22.09 -12.81
CA GLY A 19 -18.62 23.03 -13.38
C GLY A 19 -17.90 24.24 -13.98
N PHE A 20 -17.29 25.06 -13.13
CA PHE A 20 -16.38 26.14 -13.51
C PHE A 20 -15.42 26.47 -12.35
N TRP A 21 -14.31 27.15 -12.64
CA TRP A 21 -13.37 27.61 -11.61
C TRP A 21 -13.90 28.89 -10.95
N ARG A 22 -14.00 28.91 -9.62
CA ARG A 22 -14.52 30.09 -8.90
C ARG A 22 -13.49 31.20 -8.77
N ALA A 23 -12.23 30.82 -8.58
CA ALA A 23 -11.14 31.77 -8.41
C ALA A 23 -9.92 31.31 -9.20
N ASP A 24 -9.25 32.29 -9.82
CA ASP A 24 -8.01 32.00 -10.51
C ASP A 24 -6.81 31.85 -9.57
N VAL A 25 -6.90 32.46 -8.39
CA VAL A 25 -5.87 32.46 -7.35
C VAL A 25 -5.72 31.05 -6.75
N PRO A 26 -4.50 30.50 -6.69
CA PRO A 26 -4.25 29.24 -6.00
C PRO A 26 -4.30 29.43 -4.47
N ILE A 27 -4.87 28.45 -3.78
CA ILE A 27 -4.77 28.27 -2.34
C ILE A 27 -3.63 27.27 -2.11
N ARG A 28 -2.60 27.68 -1.38
CA ARG A 28 -1.50 26.80 -1.00
C ARG A 28 -1.95 25.89 0.14
N VAL A 29 -2.00 24.59 -0.11
CA VAL A 29 -2.53 23.61 0.84
C VAL A 29 -1.44 22.65 1.28
N HIS A 30 -1.32 22.45 2.60
CA HIS A 30 -0.46 21.42 3.19
C HIS A 30 -1.24 20.11 3.27
N LEU A 31 -0.75 19.10 2.57
CA LEU A 31 -1.39 17.80 2.42
C LEU A 31 -0.55 16.72 3.08
N THR A 32 -1.21 15.70 3.62
CA THR A 32 -0.57 14.57 4.28
C THR A 32 -1.35 13.28 4.03
N SER A 33 -0.68 12.14 4.02
CA SER A 33 -1.29 10.82 4.08
C SER A 33 -1.02 10.22 5.46
N LEU A 34 -2.09 9.84 6.17
CA LEU A 34 -2.02 9.26 7.52
C LEU A 34 -1.27 10.12 8.56
N GLY A 35 -1.10 11.42 8.32
CA GLY A 35 -0.36 12.31 9.23
C GLY A 35 1.16 12.19 9.10
N MET A 36 1.66 11.37 8.19
CA MET A 36 3.10 11.15 7.98
C MET A 36 3.69 12.29 7.15
N GLY A 37 4.39 13.21 7.80
CA GLY A 37 4.94 14.41 7.18
C GLY A 37 3.89 15.25 6.42
N HIS A 38 4.34 16.21 5.62
CA HIS A 38 3.45 16.93 4.72
C HIS A 38 4.16 17.34 3.43
N PHE A 39 3.39 17.44 2.35
CA PHE A 39 3.81 18.09 1.11
C PHE A 39 2.86 19.25 0.79
N THR A 40 3.32 20.20 0.00
CA THR A 40 2.53 21.40 -0.30
C THR A 40 2.12 21.40 -1.76
N TRP A 41 0.86 21.73 -2.03
CA TRP A 41 0.34 21.85 -3.38
C TRP A 41 -0.57 23.07 -3.54
N ASP A 42 -0.50 23.69 -4.70
CA ASP A 42 -1.38 24.82 -5.05
C ASP A 42 -2.68 24.26 -5.64
N LEU A 43 -3.80 24.46 -4.93
CA LEU A 43 -5.13 23.99 -5.30
C LEU A 43 -6.05 25.17 -5.64
N HIS A 44 -7.07 24.92 -6.46
CA HIS A 44 -8.04 25.93 -6.84
C HIS A 44 -9.46 25.50 -6.45
N GLU A 45 -10.24 26.48 -6.03
CA GLU A 45 -11.66 26.30 -5.73
C GLU A 45 -12.46 26.18 -7.03
N TYR A 46 -13.25 25.12 -7.13
CA TYR A 46 -14.16 24.89 -8.25
C TYR A 46 -15.62 24.86 -7.77
N GLU A 47 -16.54 25.11 -8.69
CA GLU A 47 -17.95 24.81 -8.44
C GLU A 47 -18.24 23.35 -8.84
N PRO A 48 -18.68 22.50 -7.90
CA PRO A 48 -18.94 21.09 -8.19
C PRO A 48 -20.19 20.91 -9.06
N SER A 49 -20.10 20.07 -10.08
CA SER A 49 -21.26 19.73 -10.93
C SER A 49 -22.32 18.87 -10.22
N SER A 50 -21.99 18.29 -9.07
CA SER A 50 -22.92 17.51 -8.23
C SER A 50 -22.51 17.53 -6.76
N GLN A 51 -23.49 17.35 -5.87
CA GLN A 51 -23.25 17.29 -4.42
C GLN A 51 -22.35 16.11 -4.01
N ASN A 52 -22.33 15.03 -4.80
CA ASN A 52 -21.47 13.86 -4.53
C ASN A 52 -19.97 14.21 -4.55
N LEU A 53 -19.57 15.27 -5.26
CA LEU A 53 -18.18 15.75 -5.29
C LEU A 53 -17.77 16.50 -4.01
N LEU A 54 -18.75 16.88 -3.19
CA LEU A 54 -18.56 17.46 -1.86
C LEU A 54 -18.56 16.41 -0.75
N LEU A 55 -18.59 15.12 -1.13
CA LEU A 55 -18.57 14.00 -0.20
C LEU A 55 -17.35 13.12 -0.49
N GLN A 56 -16.75 12.61 0.56
CA GLN A 56 -15.76 11.57 0.50
C GLN A 56 -16.27 10.34 1.24
N THR A 57 -16.42 9.25 0.51
CA THR A 57 -16.68 7.93 1.08
C THR A 57 -15.39 7.36 1.65
N ARG A 58 -15.46 6.87 2.88
CA ARG A 58 -14.44 6.06 3.55
C ARG A 58 -15.05 4.74 3.98
N TYR A 59 -14.21 3.76 4.21
CA TYR A 59 -14.63 2.47 4.75
C TYR A 59 -14.03 2.33 6.14
N LYS A 60 -14.82 1.84 7.09
CA LYS A 60 -14.37 1.49 8.43
C LYS A 60 -14.97 0.15 8.81
N VAL A 61 -14.22 -0.71 9.49
CA VAL A 61 -14.77 -1.92 10.09
C VAL A 61 -15.70 -1.52 11.24
N GLY A 62 -16.97 -1.90 11.12
CA GLY A 62 -17.98 -1.74 12.17
C GLY A 62 -17.79 -2.75 13.30
N ILE A 63 -18.53 -2.57 14.39
CA ILE A 63 -18.48 -3.45 15.58
C ILE A 63 -18.82 -4.91 15.23
N SER A 64 -19.63 -5.12 14.18
CA SER A 64 -19.98 -6.43 13.63
C SER A 64 -18.86 -7.09 12.81
N GLY A 65 -17.67 -6.50 12.72
CA GLY A 65 -16.58 -6.98 11.88
C GLY A 65 -16.77 -6.73 10.38
N THR A 66 -17.82 -6.01 9.99
CA THR A 66 -18.15 -5.73 8.59
C THR A 66 -17.75 -4.32 8.18
N TRP A 67 -17.25 -4.16 6.97
CA TRP A 67 -16.91 -2.84 6.43
C TRP A 67 -18.15 -1.99 6.16
N GLN A 68 -18.18 -0.78 6.72
CA GLN A 68 -19.25 0.20 6.59
C GLN A 68 -18.76 1.45 5.88
N ARG A 69 -19.61 2.02 5.02
CA ARG A 69 -19.36 3.30 4.34
C ARG A 69 -19.61 4.46 5.30
N ILE A 70 -18.65 5.36 5.41
CA ILE A 70 -18.74 6.62 6.15
C ILE A 70 -18.55 7.76 5.16
N GLU A 71 -19.48 8.70 5.16
CA GLU A 71 -19.38 9.90 4.32
C GLU A 71 -18.86 11.08 5.15
N LYS A 72 -17.83 11.74 4.64
CA LYS A 72 -17.30 13.00 5.21
C LYS A 72 -17.40 14.12 4.18
N ARG A 73 -17.58 15.35 4.66
CA ARG A 73 -17.56 16.54 3.80
C ARG A 73 -16.17 16.72 3.17
N SER A 74 -16.16 17.01 1.88
CA SER A 74 -14.98 17.32 1.08
C SER A 74 -15.02 18.77 0.61
N PRO A 75 -13.95 19.56 0.77
CA PRO A 75 -13.87 20.89 0.19
C PRO A 75 -13.71 20.79 -1.34
N PRO A 76 -14.37 21.65 -2.13
CA PRO A 76 -14.27 21.65 -3.58
C PRO A 76 -12.95 22.29 -4.05
N LEU A 77 -11.84 21.62 -3.74
CA LEU A 77 -10.49 21.98 -4.17
C LEU A 77 -9.96 20.96 -5.18
N ALA A 78 -9.33 21.45 -6.24
CA ALA A 78 -8.80 20.64 -7.32
C ALA A 78 -7.53 21.25 -7.94
N LEU A 79 -6.77 20.41 -8.64
CA LEU A 79 -5.65 20.86 -9.47
C LEU A 79 -6.21 21.37 -10.79
N LYS A 80 -5.85 22.60 -11.18
CA LYS A 80 -6.18 23.16 -12.51
C LYS A 80 -5.48 22.42 -13.64
N GLN A 81 -4.21 22.09 -13.42
CA GLN A 81 -3.37 21.39 -14.39
C GLN A 81 -2.59 20.28 -13.70
N VAL A 82 -2.53 19.12 -14.35
CA VAL A 82 -1.68 18.00 -13.94
C VAL A 82 -0.29 18.29 -14.49
N ASN A 83 0.56 18.97 -13.70
CA ASN A 83 1.93 19.29 -14.09
C ASN A 83 2.92 18.26 -13.53
N PHE A 84 3.49 17.46 -14.42
CA PHE A 84 4.46 16.42 -14.10
C PHE A 84 5.83 16.96 -13.68
N SER A 85 6.16 18.22 -13.97
CA SER A 85 7.45 18.79 -13.56
C SER A 85 7.61 18.87 -12.04
N GLN A 86 6.51 18.78 -11.29
CA GLN A 86 6.49 18.81 -9.83
C GLN A 86 6.45 17.40 -9.20
N SER A 87 6.58 16.32 -9.98
CA SER A 87 6.56 14.95 -9.44
C SER A 87 7.65 14.69 -8.40
N HIS A 88 8.82 15.32 -8.56
CA HIS A 88 9.93 15.24 -7.61
C HIS A 88 9.51 15.61 -6.18
N LYS A 89 8.60 16.57 -5.98
CA LYS A 89 8.11 16.93 -4.64
C LYS A 89 7.39 15.78 -3.94
N LEU A 90 6.70 14.94 -4.71
CA LEU A 90 6.00 13.77 -4.19
C LEU A 90 6.98 12.60 -3.98
N GLU A 91 8.03 12.50 -4.80
CA GLU A 91 9.14 11.57 -4.55
C GLU A 91 9.85 11.91 -3.25
N ASP A 92 10.24 13.18 -3.08
CA ASP A 92 10.86 13.73 -1.86
C ASP A 92 9.97 13.50 -0.63
N TYR A 93 8.64 13.63 -0.79
CA TYR A 93 7.69 13.33 0.27
C TYR A 93 7.75 11.86 0.70
N VAL A 94 7.79 10.92 -0.25
CA VAL A 94 7.89 9.49 0.04
C VAL A 94 9.25 9.14 0.65
N ASP A 95 10.33 9.73 0.14
CA ASP A 95 11.68 9.60 0.73
C ASP A 95 11.71 10.11 2.17
N ASN A 96 11.14 11.29 2.42
CA ASN A 96 11.04 11.84 3.76
C ASN A 96 10.25 10.95 4.74
N ILE A 97 9.21 10.25 4.27
CA ILE A 97 8.50 9.26 5.12
C ILE A 97 9.44 8.12 5.51
N VAL A 98 10.20 7.59 4.55
CA VAL A 98 11.19 6.51 4.81
C VAL A 98 12.29 6.98 5.75
N ASP A 99 12.70 8.24 5.68
CA ASP A 99 13.86 8.70 6.43
C ASP A 99 13.49 9.23 7.82
N GLN A 100 12.29 9.80 7.99
CA GLN A 100 11.90 10.49 9.24
C GLN A 100 10.62 9.97 9.90
N TYR A 101 9.78 9.22 9.19
CA TYR A 101 8.45 8.83 9.67
C TYR A 101 8.19 7.31 9.65
N LEU A 102 9.23 6.46 9.59
CA LEU A 102 9.03 5.01 9.55
C LEU A 102 8.31 4.43 10.77
N GLU A 103 8.59 4.95 11.96
CA GLU A 103 7.90 4.53 13.19
C GLU A 103 6.41 4.88 13.11
N MET A 104 6.11 6.12 12.71
CA MET A 104 4.73 6.56 12.49
C MET A 104 4.05 5.74 11.40
N PHE A 105 4.76 5.42 10.32
CA PHE A 105 4.25 4.56 9.25
C PHE A 105 3.87 3.18 9.77
N GLN A 106 4.74 2.53 10.56
CA GLN A 106 4.42 1.25 11.17
C GLN A 106 3.14 1.34 12.00
N VAL A 107 3.01 2.35 12.85
CA VAL A 107 1.82 2.52 13.72
C VAL A 107 0.56 2.79 12.90
N GLN A 108 0.66 3.61 11.85
CA GLN A 108 -0.49 4.08 11.08
C GLN A 108 -0.96 3.10 9.99
N ALA A 109 -0.07 2.29 9.40
CA ALA A 109 -0.39 1.44 8.24
C ALA A 109 -1.52 0.44 8.50
N TYR A 110 -1.70 0.02 9.76
CA TYR A 110 -2.73 -0.92 10.21
C TYR A 110 -3.57 -0.34 11.37
N TYR A 111 -3.55 0.99 11.55
CA TYR A 111 -4.24 1.64 12.66
C TYR A 111 -5.77 1.48 12.57
N GLY A 112 -6.39 1.13 13.70
CA GLY A 112 -7.84 0.94 13.78
C GLY A 112 -8.33 -0.46 13.37
N GLU A 113 -7.40 -1.36 13.03
CA GLU A 113 -7.68 -2.79 12.87
C GLU A 113 -7.34 -3.52 14.18
N GLU A 114 -8.36 -3.86 14.98
CA GLU A 114 -8.19 -4.58 16.26
C GLU A 114 -8.13 -6.11 16.09
N ASP A 115 -8.09 -6.60 14.85
CA ASP A 115 -8.01 -8.03 14.56
C ASP A 115 -6.57 -8.53 14.70
N THR A 116 -6.42 -9.75 15.22
CA THR A 116 -5.19 -10.56 15.20
C THR A 116 -4.44 -10.50 13.85
N CYS A 117 -5.19 -10.36 12.75
CA CYS A 117 -4.67 -10.20 11.40
C CYS A 117 -3.76 -8.97 11.23
N ALA A 118 -4.21 -7.82 11.74
CA ALA A 118 -3.47 -6.57 11.68
C ALA A 118 -2.24 -6.59 12.57
N MET A 119 -2.34 -7.24 13.74
CA MET A 119 -1.21 -7.40 14.65
C MET A 119 -0.05 -8.16 13.99
N PHE A 120 -0.35 -9.29 13.32
CA PHE A 120 0.68 -10.07 12.61
C PHE A 120 1.41 -9.24 11.55
N GLN A 121 0.68 -8.53 10.69
CA GLN A 121 1.29 -7.70 9.65
C GLN A 121 2.05 -6.50 10.22
N ASN A 122 1.52 -5.89 11.29
CA ASN A 122 2.20 -4.79 11.96
C ASN A 122 3.55 -5.23 12.52
N GLU A 123 3.62 -6.40 13.15
CA GLU A 123 4.86 -6.95 13.67
C GLU A 123 5.87 -7.30 12.55
N LEU A 124 5.40 -7.85 11.43
CA LEU A 124 6.25 -8.07 10.26
C LEU A 124 6.80 -6.76 9.70
N LEU A 125 5.95 -5.73 9.57
CA LEU A 125 6.36 -4.41 9.11
C LEU A 125 7.37 -3.79 10.09
N GLY A 126 7.13 -3.90 11.40
CA GLY A 126 8.07 -3.46 12.43
C GLY A 126 9.43 -4.15 12.33
N ALA A 127 9.45 -5.45 12.05
CA ALA A 127 10.70 -6.17 11.82
C ALA A 127 11.46 -5.66 10.57
N LEU A 128 10.75 -5.35 9.47
CA LEU A 128 11.35 -4.77 8.27
C LEU A 128 11.91 -3.36 8.53
N CYS A 129 11.16 -2.51 9.22
CA CYS A 129 11.60 -1.16 9.61
C CYS A 129 12.84 -1.23 10.51
N SER A 130 12.82 -2.10 11.52
CA SER A 130 13.95 -2.31 12.44
C SER A 130 15.20 -2.83 11.73
N LEU A 131 15.05 -3.74 10.76
CA LEU A 131 16.17 -4.19 9.93
C LEU A 131 16.75 -3.02 9.10
N TYR A 132 15.91 -2.21 8.47
CA TYR A 132 16.35 -1.08 7.66
C TYR A 132 17.14 -0.05 8.48
N THR A 133 16.66 0.31 9.66
CA THR A 133 17.32 1.29 10.54
C THR A 133 18.60 0.74 11.18
N SER A 134 18.68 -0.58 11.39
CA SER A 134 19.85 -1.24 11.97
C SER A 134 20.97 -1.52 10.97
N LEU A 135 20.71 -1.40 9.66
CA LEU A 135 21.71 -1.61 8.62
C LEU A 135 22.54 -0.32 8.41
N PRO A 136 23.87 -0.44 8.20
CA PRO A 136 24.72 0.71 7.90
C PRO A 136 24.30 1.35 6.57
N ASP A 137 24.54 2.65 6.42
CA ASP A 137 24.40 3.30 5.12
C ASP A 137 25.39 2.68 4.12
N GLU A 138 24.90 2.44 2.91
CA GLU A 138 25.67 1.80 1.84
C GLU A 138 25.51 2.62 0.56
N ASP A 139 26.61 2.86 -0.15
CA ASP A 139 26.60 3.61 -1.43
C ASP A 139 25.94 2.84 -2.59
N ASP A 140 25.72 1.53 -2.44
CA ASP A 140 25.17 0.66 -3.49
C ASP A 140 23.73 0.26 -3.17
N ASP A 141 22.79 0.84 -3.90
CA ASP A 141 21.35 0.54 -3.84
C ASP A 141 21.04 -0.94 -4.17
N ASN A 142 21.97 -1.68 -4.76
CA ASN A 142 21.82 -3.12 -5.03
C ASN A 142 22.23 -4.02 -3.86
N LYS A 143 22.33 -3.48 -2.65
CA LYS A 143 22.53 -4.26 -1.43
C LYS A 143 21.24 -4.33 -0.61
N LEU A 144 21.30 -5.07 0.50
CA LEU A 144 20.14 -5.35 1.34
C LEU A 144 19.43 -4.08 1.81
N LYS A 145 20.17 -3.03 2.21
CA LYS A 145 19.55 -1.78 2.66
C LYS A 145 18.79 -1.06 1.53
N GLY A 146 19.36 -1.01 0.33
CA GLY A 146 18.68 -0.47 -0.86
C GLY A 146 17.46 -1.31 -1.28
N ASP A 147 17.59 -2.65 -1.25
CA ASP A 147 16.46 -3.57 -1.49
C ASP A 147 15.32 -3.33 -0.48
N LEU A 148 15.63 -3.13 0.82
CA LEU A 148 14.66 -2.79 1.85
C LEU A 148 14.05 -1.40 1.65
N ARG A 149 14.86 -0.39 1.30
CA ARG A 149 14.38 0.96 0.97
C ARG A 149 13.34 0.90 -0.14
N HIS A 150 13.60 0.10 -1.17
CA HIS A 150 12.66 -0.13 -2.26
C HIS A 150 11.37 -0.79 -1.81
N VAL A 151 11.44 -1.79 -0.91
CA VAL A 151 10.26 -2.43 -0.32
C VAL A 151 9.46 -1.44 0.52
N LEU A 152 10.10 -0.69 1.42
CA LEU A 152 9.44 0.29 2.29
C LEU A 152 8.76 1.39 1.48
N ARG A 153 9.45 1.95 0.46
CA ARG A 153 8.84 2.90 -0.49
C ARG A 153 7.60 2.31 -1.16
N MET A 154 7.68 1.05 -1.61
CA MET A 154 6.56 0.37 -2.26
C MET A 154 5.36 0.18 -1.30
N LEU A 155 5.62 -0.18 -0.05
CA LEU A 155 4.60 -0.33 0.99
C LEU A 155 3.95 1.01 1.33
N ILE A 156 4.74 2.07 1.52
CA ILE A 156 4.25 3.44 1.77
C ILE A 156 3.38 3.93 0.61
N LEU A 157 3.87 3.81 -0.63
CA LEU A 157 3.09 4.18 -1.82
C LEU A 157 1.76 3.43 -1.88
N THR A 158 1.77 2.14 -1.57
CA THR A 158 0.56 1.32 -1.53
C THR A 158 -0.40 1.76 -0.44
N CYS A 159 0.12 2.10 0.74
CA CYS A 159 -0.67 2.63 1.86
C CYS A 159 -1.29 4.01 1.54
N ILE A 160 -0.54 4.90 0.87
CA ILE A 160 -1.05 6.19 0.34
C ILE A 160 -2.19 5.94 -0.67
N MET A 161 -2.07 4.91 -1.51
CA MET A 161 -3.12 4.58 -2.47
C MET A 161 -4.41 4.09 -1.80
N ASP A 162 -4.31 3.47 -0.63
CA ASP A 162 -5.44 3.00 0.17
C ASP A 162 -6.10 4.11 0.99
N HIS A 163 -5.30 5.02 1.55
CA HIS A 163 -5.78 6.05 2.47
C HIS A 163 -6.00 7.41 1.78
N PRO A 164 -7.04 8.17 2.17
CA PRO A 164 -7.25 9.50 1.60
C PRO A 164 -6.14 10.48 1.98
N ILE A 165 -5.70 11.30 1.03
CA ILE A 165 -4.79 12.42 1.26
C ILE A 165 -5.60 13.56 1.88
N THR A 166 -5.24 13.95 3.09
CA THR A 166 -5.97 14.95 3.88
C THR A 166 -5.21 16.26 3.98
N ILE A 167 -5.92 17.35 4.22
CA ILE A 167 -5.34 18.62 4.64
C ILE A 167 -4.73 18.41 6.02
N SER A 168 -3.50 18.87 6.21
CA SER A 168 -2.83 18.81 7.51
C SER A 168 -3.63 19.57 8.55
N GLU A 169 -3.84 18.98 9.72
CA GLU A 169 -4.72 19.48 10.78
C GLU A 169 -4.36 20.91 11.19
N SER A 170 -3.06 21.21 11.30
CA SER A 170 -2.57 22.55 11.65
C SER A 170 -2.91 23.62 10.60
N SER A 171 -3.03 23.23 9.33
CA SER A 171 -3.29 24.12 8.19
C SER A 171 -4.77 24.18 7.78
N LEU A 172 -5.60 23.31 8.33
CA LEU A 172 -7.00 23.17 7.93
C LEU A 172 -7.80 24.47 8.11
N PRO A 173 -7.78 25.15 9.27
CA PRO A 173 -8.56 26.38 9.46
C PRO A 173 -8.18 27.47 8.46
N VAL A 174 -6.87 27.63 8.21
CA VAL A 174 -6.33 28.63 7.26
C VAL A 174 -6.74 28.29 5.82
N THR A 175 -6.66 27.02 5.44
CA THR A 175 -7.06 26.55 4.10
C THR A 175 -8.55 26.82 3.85
N ILE A 176 -9.41 26.48 4.82
CA ILE A 176 -10.86 26.68 4.68
C ILE A 176 -11.22 28.16 4.67
N ALA A 177 -10.61 28.98 5.53
CA ALA A 177 -10.85 30.43 5.56
C ALA A 177 -10.44 31.14 4.25
N SER A 178 -9.52 30.55 3.49
CA SER A 178 -9.05 31.09 2.19
C SER A 178 -10.01 30.81 1.03
N MET A 179 -11.06 30.01 1.24
CA MET A 179 -12.08 29.70 0.23
C MET A 179 -13.16 30.78 0.16
N HIS A 180 -13.85 30.89 -0.97
CA HIS A 180 -14.89 31.91 -1.18
C HIS A 180 -16.29 31.43 -0.79
N SER A 181 -16.69 30.23 -1.22
CA SER A 181 -18.10 29.78 -1.08
C SER A 181 -18.30 28.66 -0.06
N HIS A 182 -17.23 28.00 0.37
CA HIS A 182 -17.29 26.86 1.29
C HIS A 182 -16.33 27.03 2.48
N ASN A 183 -16.28 28.24 3.04
CA ASN A 183 -15.29 28.64 4.04
C ASN A 183 -15.72 28.46 5.50
N ASN A 184 -16.82 27.75 5.77
CA ASN A 184 -17.27 27.51 7.14
C ASN A 184 -16.42 26.41 7.80
N PRO A 185 -15.53 26.73 8.76
CA PRO A 185 -14.61 25.75 9.34
C PRO A 185 -15.33 24.68 10.16
N HIS A 186 -16.49 24.98 10.74
CA HIS A 186 -17.24 24.05 11.59
C HIS A 186 -17.79 22.83 10.84
N ILE A 187 -17.85 22.91 9.51
CA ILE A 187 -18.31 21.84 8.63
C ILE A 187 -17.19 20.80 8.39
N TYR A 188 -15.94 21.23 8.50
CA TYR A 188 -14.76 20.42 8.22
C TYR A 188 -14.12 19.98 9.53
N SER A 189 -13.79 18.69 9.62
CA SER A 189 -13.19 18.10 10.82
C SER A 189 -11.78 17.60 10.54
N SER A 190 -11.13 17.02 11.55
CA SER A 190 -9.89 16.28 11.39
C SER A 190 -9.99 15.27 10.23
N TRP A 191 -8.88 15.11 9.52
CA TRP A 191 -8.79 14.28 8.33
C TRP A 191 -9.69 14.74 7.18
N THR A 192 -9.95 16.03 7.02
CA THR A 192 -10.67 16.54 5.84
C THR A 192 -9.81 16.33 4.58
N SER A 193 -10.39 15.78 3.50
CA SER A 193 -9.68 15.53 2.25
C SER A 193 -10.44 16.13 1.06
N PRO A 194 -9.78 16.93 0.20
CA PRO A 194 -10.36 17.41 -1.05
C PRO A 194 -10.48 16.25 -2.04
N PHE A 195 -11.69 15.75 -2.26
CA PHE A 195 -11.97 14.54 -3.05
C PHE A 195 -11.36 14.56 -4.46
N LEU A 196 -11.59 15.64 -5.22
CA LEU A 196 -11.11 15.75 -6.60
C LEU A 196 -9.59 15.89 -6.65
N ALA A 197 -9.00 16.78 -5.83
CA ALA A 197 -7.54 16.89 -5.71
C ALA A 197 -6.89 15.57 -5.25
N ASN A 198 -7.46 14.87 -4.28
CA ASN A 198 -6.98 13.56 -3.83
C ASN A 198 -6.95 12.55 -5.00
N ARG A 199 -8.00 12.49 -5.83
CA ARG A 199 -8.02 11.62 -7.00
C ARG A 199 -6.93 12.00 -8.02
N GLN A 200 -6.76 13.30 -8.27
CA GLN A 200 -5.75 13.82 -9.18
C GLN A 200 -4.31 13.58 -8.66
N LEU A 201 -4.06 13.74 -7.37
CA LEU A 201 -2.74 13.51 -6.77
C LEU A 201 -2.38 12.02 -6.69
N LYS A 202 -3.36 11.16 -6.36
CA LYS A 202 -3.18 9.70 -6.37
C LYS A 202 -2.81 9.13 -7.74
N TYR A 203 -3.02 9.88 -8.81
CA TYR A 203 -2.47 9.54 -10.13
C TYR A 203 -0.95 9.44 -10.11
N PHE A 204 -0.27 10.47 -9.61
CA PHE A 204 1.19 10.50 -9.54
C PHE A 204 1.72 9.40 -8.61
N PHE A 205 1.05 9.17 -7.47
CA PHE A 205 1.36 8.06 -6.57
C PHE A 205 1.16 6.69 -7.23
N ALA A 206 0.13 6.49 -8.05
CA ALA A 206 -0.07 5.25 -8.78
C ALA A 206 1.03 5.00 -9.83
N GLU A 207 1.49 6.06 -10.50
CA GLU A 207 2.60 5.98 -11.44
C GLU A 207 3.91 5.61 -10.72
N MET A 208 4.23 6.32 -9.63
CA MET A 208 5.38 6.00 -8.78
C MET A 208 5.31 4.57 -8.21
N GLN A 209 4.14 4.15 -7.73
CA GLN A 209 3.91 2.78 -7.24
C GLN A 209 4.21 1.73 -8.32
N THR A 210 3.75 1.98 -9.54
CA THR A 210 3.98 1.07 -10.68
C THR A 210 5.47 1.00 -11.04
N GLN A 211 6.15 2.15 -11.10
CA GLN A 211 7.59 2.20 -11.35
C GLN A 211 8.37 1.47 -10.25
N GLN A 212 8.03 1.71 -8.99
CA GLN A 212 8.67 1.09 -7.84
C GLN A 212 8.43 -0.43 -7.82
N TYR A 213 7.21 -0.90 -8.08
CA TYR A 213 6.88 -2.32 -8.17
C TYR A 213 7.69 -3.02 -9.28
N ASN A 214 7.78 -2.41 -10.47
CA ASN A 214 8.58 -2.95 -11.57
C ASN A 214 10.09 -2.99 -11.23
N ARG A 215 10.62 -1.99 -10.52
CA ARG A 215 12.01 -1.99 -10.03
C ARG A 215 12.24 -3.16 -9.07
N THR A 216 11.36 -3.33 -8.08
CA THR A 216 11.39 -4.44 -7.10
C THR A 216 11.35 -5.81 -7.80
N LEU A 217 10.43 -6.00 -8.76
CA LEU A 217 10.34 -7.24 -9.53
C LEU A 217 11.57 -7.52 -10.40
N ASN A 218 12.07 -6.50 -11.11
CA ASN A 218 13.26 -6.64 -11.93
C ASN A 218 14.48 -7.01 -11.08
N ARG A 219 14.60 -6.38 -9.91
CA ARG A 219 15.65 -6.68 -8.94
C ARG A 219 15.54 -8.11 -8.42
N LEU A 220 14.35 -8.54 -8.02
CA LEU A 220 14.11 -9.93 -7.62
C LEU A 220 14.46 -10.91 -8.75
N HIS A 221 14.04 -10.63 -9.99
CA HIS A 221 14.33 -11.45 -11.16
C HIS A 221 15.85 -11.56 -11.41
N GLN A 222 16.60 -10.46 -11.30
CA GLN A 222 18.06 -10.46 -11.40
C GLN A 222 18.70 -11.33 -10.32
N ILE A 223 18.27 -11.17 -9.06
CA ILE A 223 18.74 -12.02 -7.96
C ILE A 223 18.44 -13.47 -8.29
N LEU A 224 17.21 -13.80 -8.73
CA LEU A 224 16.79 -15.17 -8.98
C LEU A 224 17.57 -15.85 -10.10
N ARG A 225 17.89 -15.13 -11.19
CA ARG A 225 18.69 -15.66 -12.32
C ARG A 225 20.17 -15.79 -12.02
N LYS A 226 20.74 -14.93 -11.17
CA LYS A 226 22.19 -14.90 -10.94
C LYS A 226 22.68 -16.26 -10.43
N ALA A 227 23.66 -16.84 -11.13
CA ALA A 227 24.31 -18.10 -10.80
C ALA A 227 25.29 -18.00 -9.60
N GLY A 228 25.31 -16.86 -8.90
CA GLY A 228 26.23 -16.57 -7.80
C GLY A 228 25.84 -17.21 -6.46
N ASP A 229 26.57 -16.81 -5.42
CA ASP A 229 26.44 -17.34 -4.06
C ASP A 229 25.04 -17.09 -3.48
N LYS A 230 24.23 -18.16 -3.45
CA LYS A 230 22.86 -18.18 -2.92
C LYS A 230 22.82 -17.72 -1.45
N ASN A 231 23.90 -17.90 -0.71
CA ASN A 231 23.93 -17.58 0.72
C ASN A 231 24.05 -16.07 0.97
N LYS A 232 24.51 -15.27 0.00
CA LYS A 232 24.66 -13.81 0.19
C LYS A 232 23.41 -13.01 -0.12
N LEU A 233 22.56 -13.51 -1.02
CA LEU A 233 21.43 -12.73 -1.56
C LEU A 233 20.05 -13.26 -1.09
N TRP A 234 20.02 -14.30 -0.28
CA TRP A 234 18.75 -14.87 0.17
C TRP A 234 17.92 -13.85 0.95
N MET A 235 18.57 -13.06 1.84
CA MET A 235 17.88 -12.05 2.64
C MET A 235 17.26 -10.97 1.76
N SER A 236 18.03 -10.45 0.78
CA SER A 236 17.50 -9.52 -0.23
C SER A 236 16.29 -10.08 -0.96
N SER A 237 16.37 -11.31 -1.50
CA SER A 237 15.21 -11.91 -2.17
C SER A 237 14.05 -12.19 -1.22
N PHE A 238 14.33 -12.50 0.05
CA PHE A 238 13.30 -12.78 1.07
C PHE A 238 12.50 -11.52 1.39
N VAL A 239 13.16 -10.40 1.65
CA VAL A 239 12.48 -9.11 1.93
C VAL A 239 11.73 -8.60 0.71
N LEU A 240 12.26 -8.80 -0.51
CA LEU A 240 11.57 -8.46 -1.75
C LEU A 240 10.30 -9.31 -1.94
N MET A 241 10.38 -10.63 -1.71
CA MET A 241 9.23 -11.54 -1.78
C MET A 241 8.15 -11.15 -0.76
N LEU A 242 8.52 -10.86 0.48
CA LEU A 242 7.60 -10.38 1.51
C LEU A 242 6.94 -9.07 1.12
N GLY A 243 7.72 -8.09 0.68
CA GLY A 243 7.20 -6.80 0.23
C GLY A 243 6.20 -6.93 -0.92
N ILE A 244 6.50 -7.78 -1.91
CA ILE A 244 5.60 -8.06 -3.03
C ILE A 244 4.30 -8.70 -2.52
N ALA A 245 4.39 -9.68 -1.61
CA ALA A 245 3.21 -10.36 -1.06
C ALA A 245 2.25 -9.37 -0.39
N ILE A 246 2.76 -8.54 0.52
CA ILE A 246 1.97 -7.52 1.24
C ILE A 246 1.36 -6.51 0.27
N VAL A 247 2.13 -6.06 -0.72
CA VAL A 247 1.62 -5.09 -1.71
C VAL A 247 0.53 -5.69 -2.59
N LEU A 248 0.66 -6.96 -3.00
CA LEU A 248 -0.37 -7.64 -3.78
C LEU A 248 -1.67 -7.81 -2.98
N GLU A 249 -1.59 -8.18 -1.70
CA GLU A 249 -2.72 -8.23 -0.78
C GLU A 249 -3.47 -6.89 -0.70
N ASN A 250 -2.75 -5.79 -0.49
CA ASN A 250 -3.35 -4.46 -0.46
C ASN A 250 -3.91 -4.05 -1.83
N CYS A 251 -3.28 -4.46 -2.94
CA CYS A 251 -3.81 -4.23 -4.27
C CYS A 251 -5.13 -5.00 -4.52
N GLN A 252 -5.24 -6.22 -4.01
CA GLN A 252 -6.48 -7.00 -4.04
C GLN A 252 -7.58 -6.31 -3.26
N HIS A 253 -7.29 -5.81 -2.05
CA HIS A 253 -8.23 -5.01 -1.27
C HIS A 253 -8.72 -3.76 -2.04
N LEU A 254 -7.78 -2.99 -2.60
CA LEU A 254 -8.05 -1.81 -3.42
C LEU A 254 -8.93 -2.10 -4.64
N LEU A 255 -8.81 -3.29 -5.25
CA LEU A 255 -9.67 -3.68 -6.38
C LEU A 255 -11.13 -3.82 -5.93
N TRP A 256 -11.37 -4.36 -4.75
CA TRP A 256 -12.71 -4.48 -4.19
C TRP A 256 -13.28 -3.14 -3.71
N ILE A 257 -12.45 -2.22 -3.17
CA ILE A 257 -12.88 -0.82 -2.90
C ILE A 257 -13.41 -0.20 -4.20
N LYS A 258 -12.67 -0.40 -5.30
CA LYS A 258 -13.03 0.16 -6.60
C LYS A 258 -14.27 -0.48 -7.18
N ALA A 259 -14.41 -1.80 -7.09
CA ALA A 259 -15.61 -2.50 -7.54
C ALA A 259 -16.84 -1.94 -6.82
N ASP A 260 -16.79 -1.81 -5.50
CA ASP A 260 -17.86 -1.25 -4.68
C ASP A 260 -18.20 0.20 -5.07
N ALA A 261 -17.17 1.03 -5.28
CA ALA A 261 -17.35 2.41 -5.72
C ALA A 261 -17.95 2.52 -7.12
N LYS A 262 -17.57 1.66 -8.08
CA LYS A 262 -18.18 1.64 -9.43
C LYS A 262 -19.66 1.29 -9.37
N VAL A 263 -20.03 0.32 -8.53
CA VAL A 263 -21.43 -0.09 -8.29
C VAL A 263 -22.23 1.05 -7.66
N ALA A 264 -21.67 1.71 -6.64
CA ALA A 264 -22.31 2.85 -5.97
C ALA A 264 -22.61 4.00 -6.95
N ARG A 265 -21.71 4.24 -7.92
CA ARG A 265 -21.87 5.26 -8.96
C ARG A 265 -22.73 4.82 -10.14
N LYS A 266 -23.31 3.60 -10.10
CA LYS A 266 -24.11 3.01 -11.19
C LYS A 266 -23.35 2.93 -12.53
N GLU A 267 -22.03 2.78 -12.47
CA GLU A 267 -21.17 2.64 -13.66
C GLU A 267 -21.20 1.20 -14.21
N THR A 268 -21.54 0.23 -13.37
CA THR A 268 -21.54 -1.20 -13.68
C THR A 268 -22.49 -1.94 -12.73
N THR A 269 -22.88 -3.17 -13.07
CA THR A 269 -23.63 -4.04 -12.17
C THR A 269 -22.73 -4.61 -11.07
N GLY A 270 -23.32 -5.00 -9.93
CA GLY A 270 -22.60 -5.66 -8.84
C GLY A 270 -21.97 -6.99 -9.25
N VAL A 271 -22.63 -7.73 -10.15
CA VAL A 271 -22.15 -9.01 -10.68
C VAL A 271 -20.89 -8.79 -11.52
N ASP A 272 -20.93 -7.85 -12.45
CA ASP A 272 -19.80 -7.58 -13.35
C ASP A 272 -18.59 -7.02 -12.58
N ALA A 273 -18.83 -6.11 -11.63
CA ALA A 273 -17.77 -5.54 -10.79
C ALA A 273 -17.08 -6.60 -9.94
N ALA A 274 -17.85 -7.52 -9.35
CA ALA A 274 -17.31 -8.62 -8.55
C ALA A 274 -16.55 -9.62 -9.43
N TRP A 275 -17.04 -9.90 -10.64
CA TRP A 275 -16.33 -10.78 -11.57
C TRP A 275 -14.99 -10.19 -12.01
N GLU A 276 -14.95 -8.91 -12.39
CA GLU A 276 -13.71 -8.19 -12.76
C GLU A 276 -12.70 -8.21 -11.59
N ALA A 277 -13.15 -7.89 -10.37
CA ALA A 277 -12.29 -7.90 -9.19
C ALA A 277 -11.73 -9.30 -8.88
N ARG A 278 -12.57 -10.35 -8.91
CA ARG A 278 -12.14 -11.74 -8.70
C ARG A 278 -11.13 -12.19 -9.74
N SER A 279 -11.37 -11.91 -11.02
CA SER A 279 -10.47 -12.28 -12.11
C SER A 279 -9.08 -11.68 -11.90
N HIS A 280 -8.99 -10.39 -11.56
CA HIS A 280 -7.71 -9.75 -11.30
C HIS A 280 -7.04 -10.23 -10.01
N CYS A 281 -7.80 -10.57 -8.97
CA CYS A 281 -7.22 -11.18 -7.77
C CYS A 281 -6.61 -12.55 -8.09
N ALA A 282 -7.27 -13.37 -8.90
CA ALA A 282 -6.76 -14.68 -9.33
C ALA A 282 -5.48 -14.55 -10.17
N GLU A 283 -5.42 -13.60 -11.11
CA GLU A 283 -4.19 -13.31 -11.88
C GLU A 283 -3.01 -12.93 -10.97
N MET A 284 -3.25 -12.15 -9.92
CA MET A 284 -2.22 -11.77 -8.94
C MET A 284 -1.75 -12.98 -8.12
N ASP A 285 -2.69 -13.86 -7.73
CA ASP A 285 -2.39 -15.09 -7.01
C ASP A 285 -1.50 -16.03 -7.82
N ASP A 286 -1.87 -16.29 -9.07
CA ASP A 286 -1.12 -17.17 -9.97
C ASP A 286 0.29 -16.63 -10.22
N GLY A 287 0.40 -15.31 -10.44
CA GLY A 287 1.67 -14.64 -10.60
C GLY A 287 2.57 -14.75 -9.37
N PHE A 288 1.99 -14.60 -8.17
CA PHE A 288 2.74 -14.73 -6.92
C PHE A 288 3.13 -16.19 -6.62
N GLU A 289 2.25 -17.15 -6.88
CA GLU A 289 2.55 -18.57 -6.73
C GLU A 289 3.74 -18.99 -7.62
N PHE A 290 3.80 -18.46 -8.85
CA PHE A 290 4.95 -18.66 -9.72
C PHE A 290 6.25 -18.10 -9.13
N LEU A 291 6.21 -16.91 -8.52
CA LEU A 291 7.37 -16.34 -7.82
C LEU A 291 7.82 -17.20 -6.63
N CYS A 292 6.88 -17.72 -5.83
CA CYS A 292 7.19 -18.67 -4.75
C CYS A 292 7.90 -19.92 -5.27
N LYS A 293 7.41 -20.51 -6.37
CA LYS A 293 8.04 -21.66 -7.03
C LYS A 293 9.46 -21.35 -7.49
N LEU A 294 9.70 -20.20 -8.11
CA LEU A 294 11.03 -19.77 -8.52
C LEU A 294 11.97 -19.58 -7.32
N TYR A 295 11.48 -18.96 -6.24
CA TYR A 295 12.23 -18.79 -5.01
C TYR A 295 12.68 -20.14 -4.44
N HIS A 296 11.77 -21.10 -4.31
CA HIS A 296 12.09 -22.45 -3.86
C HIS A 296 13.07 -23.17 -4.79
N CYS A 297 12.88 -23.08 -6.10
CA CYS A 297 13.83 -23.64 -7.08
C CYS A 297 15.25 -23.10 -6.90
N LYS A 298 15.40 -21.81 -6.58
CA LYS A 298 16.71 -21.21 -6.33
C LYS A 298 17.32 -21.72 -5.04
N TYR A 299 16.58 -21.70 -3.93
CA TYR A 299 17.16 -21.87 -2.61
C TYR A 299 17.04 -23.28 -2.02
N ARG A 300 16.34 -24.22 -2.68
CA ARG A 300 16.24 -25.61 -2.22
C ARG A 300 17.61 -26.30 -2.12
N GLY A 301 17.75 -27.16 -1.12
CA GLY A 301 18.88 -28.09 -1.03
C GLY A 301 18.88 -29.12 -2.16
N LYS A 302 20.04 -29.73 -2.46
CA LYS A 302 20.26 -30.64 -3.60
C LYS A 302 19.26 -31.81 -3.70
N HIS A 303 18.65 -32.23 -2.58
CA HIS A 303 17.73 -33.37 -2.52
C HIS A 303 16.34 -33.02 -1.97
N ARG A 304 15.96 -31.75 -1.97
CA ARG A 304 14.65 -31.31 -1.48
C ARG A 304 13.84 -30.65 -2.58
N GLN A 305 12.53 -30.86 -2.54
CA GLN A 305 11.61 -30.15 -3.44
C GLN A 305 11.45 -28.68 -3.02
N LYS A 306 11.52 -28.38 -1.72
CA LYS A 306 11.30 -27.05 -1.13
C LYS A 306 12.46 -26.60 -0.24
N THR A 307 12.62 -25.29 -0.13
CA THR A 307 13.58 -24.63 0.77
C THR A 307 13.04 -24.61 2.19
N ARG A 308 13.92 -24.65 3.20
CA ARG A 308 13.55 -24.41 4.60
C ARG A 308 14.17 -23.14 5.14
N TYR A 309 13.40 -22.39 5.93
CA TYR A 309 13.84 -21.14 6.51
C TYR A 309 15.04 -21.31 7.44
N GLU A 310 15.09 -22.38 8.24
CA GLU A 310 16.19 -22.62 9.19
C GLU A 310 17.54 -22.75 8.48
N GLU A 311 17.55 -23.31 7.27
CA GLU A 311 18.76 -23.42 6.45
C GLU A 311 19.24 -22.06 5.93
N LEU A 312 18.32 -21.14 5.69
CA LEU A 312 18.63 -19.78 5.23
C LEU A 312 19.05 -18.88 6.39
N LYS A 313 18.32 -18.95 7.50
CA LYS A 313 18.57 -18.20 8.73
C LYS A 313 20.01 -18.36 9.24
N ASN A 314 20.56 -19.57 9.16
CA ASN A 314 21.94 -19.86 9.57
C ASN A 314 23.03 -19.35 8.61
N LYS A 315 22.65 -18.66 7.53
CA LYS A 315 23.55 -18.12 6.50
C LYS A 315 23.58 -16.59 6.50
N THR A 316 23.07 -15.97 7.55
CA THR A 316 23.19 -14.53 7.77
C THR A 316 24.64 -14.15 8.01
N SER A 317 25.02 -12.96 7.55
CA SER A 317 26.40 -12.48 7.66
C SER A 317 26.57 -11.35 8.68
N ARG A 318 25.49 -10.64 8.99
CA ARG A 318 25.48 -9.46 9.86
C ARG A 318 24.60 -9.71 11.09
N PRO A 319 24.94 -9.13 12.26
CA PRO A 319 24.10 -9.24 13.46
C PRO A 319 22.65 -8.76 13.24
N ALA A 320 22.46 -7.65 12.52
CA ALA A 320 21.11 -7.14 12.21
C ALA A 320 20.28 -8.13 11.37
N GLU A 321 20.91 -8.80 10.40
CA GLU A 321 20.25 -9.85 9.60
C GLU A 321 19.85 -11.03 10.47
N GLN A 322 20.71 -11.43 11.41
CA GLN A 322 20.44 -12.53 12.33
C GLN A 322 19.27 -12.20 13.26
N VAL A 323 19.29 -11.03 13.90
CA VAL A 323 18.19 -10.55 14.75
C VAL A 323 16.87 -10.52 13.99
N PHE A 324 16.89 -10.00 12.76
CA PHE A 324 15.70 -10.01 11.90
C PHE A 324 15.23 -11.44 11.59
N ALA A 325 16.14 -12.34 11.22
CA ALA A 325 15.78 -13.71 10.88
C ALA A 325 15.23 -14.49 12.10
N ASP A 326 15.80 -14.27 13.29
CA ASP A 326 15.28 -14.75 14.55
C ASP A 326 13.88 -14.21 14.81
N LYS A 327 13.67 -12.91 14.62
CA LYS A 327 12.38 -12.26 14.87
C LYS A 327 11.29 -12.76 13.94
N ILE A 328 11.58 -12.91 12.65
CA ILE A 328 10.64 -13.48 11.68
C ILE A 328 10.26 -14.92 12.07
N TYR A 329 11.24 -15.72 12.51
CA TYR A 329 10.96 -17.08 12.97
C TYR A 329 9.99 -17.08 14.15
N GLU A 330 10.26 -16.26 15.17
CA GLU A 330 9.40 -16.11 16.35
C GLU A 330 7.97 -15.68 15.97
N ILE A 331 7.83 -14.66 15.11
CA ILE A 331 6.53 -14.15 14.66
C ILE A 331 5.74 -15.25 13.94
N VAL A 332 6.38 -15.99 13.03
CA VAL A 332 5.70 -17.00 12.22
C VAL A 332 5.36 -18.25 13.02
N ASP A 333 6.26 -18.73 13.87
CA ASP A 333 6.05 -19.89 14.74
C ASP A 333 4.87 -19.66 15.69
N ARG A 334 4.86 -18.50 16.37
CA ARG A 334 3.76 -18.10 17.26
C ARG A 334 2.42 -18.01 16.56
N ASN A 335 2.41 -17.67 15.27
CA ASN A 335 1.20 -17.49 14.46
C ASN A 335 0.94 -18.65 13.49
N GLY A 336 1.58 -19.81 13.67
CA GLY A 336 1.54 -20.91 12.68
C GLY A 336 0.13 -21.39 12.32
N GLY A 337 -0.72 -21.63 13.32
CA GLY A 337 -2.12 -22.02 13.12
C GLY A 337 -2.95 -20.97 12.37
N TYR A 338 -2.73 -19.69 12.70
CA TYR A 338 -3.35 -18.57 11.99
C TYR A 338 -2.94 -18.55 10.50
N LEU A 339 -1.64 -18.66 10.21
CA LEU A 339 -1.14 -18.64 8.82
C LEU A 339 -1.61 -19.85 8.01
N LEU A 340 -1.69 -21.03 8.61
CA LEU A 340 -2.23 -22.24 7.98
C LEU A 340 -3.69 -22.09 7.56
N HIS A 341 -4.48 -21.34 8.34
CA HIS A 341 -5.84 -20.97 7.97
C HIS A 341 -5.84 -19.92 6.84
N ARG A 342 -5.06 -18.83 6.98
CA ARG A 342 -5.04 -17.71 6.03
C ARG A 342 -4.64 -18.12 4.63
N GLN A 343 -3.62 -18.96 4.44
CA GLN A 343 -3.13 -19.35 3.10
C GLN A 343 -4.21 -19.93 2.17
N ASN A 344 -5.26 -20.52 2.75
CA ASN A 344 -6.34 -21.22 2.03
C ASN A 344 -7.56 -20.34 1.78
N LEU A 345 -7.57 -19.10 2.29
CA LEU A 345 -8.68 -18.20 2.06
C LEU A 345 -8.75 -17.80 0.58
N THR A 346 -9.97 -17.49 0.14
CA THR A 346 -10.22 -16.88 -1.15
C THR A 346 -10.77 -15.49 -0.93
N VAL A 347 -10.37 -14.56 -1.78
CA VAL A 347 -10.84 -13.18 -1.70
C VAL A 347 -12.20 -13.09 -2.37
N ASN A 348 -13.23 -12.82 -1.58
CA ASN A 348 -14.60 -12.75 -2.09
C ASN A 348 -15.36 -11.54 -1.50
N GLY A 349 -15.23 -10.39 -2.14
CA GLY A 349 -15.92 -9.19 -1.70
C GLY A 349 -15.18 -8.39 -0.63
N MET A 350 -15.84 -7.34 -0.17
CA MET A 350 -15.32 -6.44 0.86
C MET A 350 -15.66 -6.84 2.29
N GLN A 351 -16.67 -7.69 2.49
CA GLN A 351 -17.22 -7.91 3.82
C GLN A 351 -16.35 -8.84 4.66
N ASP A 352 -15.55 -9.69 4.01
CA ASP A 352 -14.65 -10.61 4.69
C ASP A 352 -13.26 -9.97 4.79
N ASN A 353 -12.68 -9.93 5.99
CA ASN A 353 -11.31 -9.49 6.24
C ASN A 353 -10.27 -10.48 5.66
N ASN A 354 -10.47 -10.98 4.45
CA ASN A 354 -9.70 -12.07 3.81
C ASN A 354 -8.54 -11.56 2.94
N HIS A 355 -8.37 -10.24 2.83
CA HIS A 355 -7.39 -9.63 1.92
C HIS A 355 -5.96 -9.67 2.47
N VAL A 356 -5.81 -9.74 3.80
CA VAL A 356 -4.53 -9.52 4.50
C VAL A 356 -3.85 -10.84 4.92
N SER A 357 -2.52 -10.93 4.91
CA SER A 357 -1.75 -12.10 5.41
C SER A 357 -1.94 -13.42 4.67
N ARG A 358 -2.60 -13.42 3.50
CA ARG A 358 -2.92 -14.61 2.73
C ARG A 358 -1.78 -15.05 1.81
N LEU A 359 -1.29 -14.15 0.97
CA LEU A 359 -0.11 -14.38 0.12
C LEU A 359 1.15 -14.45 0.98
N VAL A 360 1.25 -13.60 2.01
CA VAL A 360 2.31 -13.69 3.02
C VAL A 360 2.31 -15.07 3.68
N ALA A 361 1.14 -15.58 4.10
CA ALA A 361 1.04 -16.94 4.64
C ALA A 361 1.44 -18.00 3.61
N ARG A 362 0.98 -17.92 2.35
CA ARG A 362 1.37 -18.89 1.30
C ARG A 362 2.89 -18.99 1.15
N PHE A 363 3.60 -17.86 1.21
CA PHE A 363 5.06 -17.85 1.14
C PHE A 363 5.70 -18.38 2.44
N LEU A 364 5.28 -17.88 3.60
CA LEU A 364 5.93 -18.18 4.88
C LEU A 364 5.63 -19.60 5.39
N VAL A 365 4.39 -20.09 5.25
CA VAL A 365 4.01 -21.46 5.64
C VAL A 365 4.84 -22.49 4.88
N GLU A 366 4.97 -22.30 3.57
CA GLU A 366 5.75 -23.21 2.72
C GLU A 366 7.24 -23.16 3.08
N LEU A 367 7.78 -21.97 3.33
CA LEU A 367 9.18 -21.76 3.66
C LEU A 367 9.56 -22.28 5.05
N MET A 368 8.66 -22.16 6.03
CA MET A 368 8.84 -22.70 7.38
C MET A 368 8.51 -24.19 7.47
N GLY A 369 7.90 -24.77 6.43
CA GLY A 369 7.46 -26.17 6.47
C GLY A 369 6.37 -26.42 7.51
N LEU A 370 5.55 -25.42 7.81
CA LEU A 370 4.41 -25.58 8.71
C LEU A 370 3.41 -26.56 8.08
N THR A 371 3.10 -27.62 8.79
CA THR A 371 2.06 -28.59 8.40
C THR A 371 0.82 -28.35 9.25
N GLN A 372 -0.37 -28.58 8.68
CA GLN A 372 -1.54 -28.77 9.53
C GLN A 372 -1.23 -29.94 10.46
N SER A 373 -1.10 -29.68 11.75
CA SER A 373 -1.17 -30.74 12.74
C SER A 373 -2.56 -31.37 12.55
N THR A 374 -2.60 -32.57 11.97
CA THR A 374 -3.80 -33.40 11.99
C THR A 374 -4.28 -33.48 13.44
N PRO A 375 -5.58 -33.25 13.71
CA PRO A 375 -6.13 -33.38 15.05
C PRO A 375 -5.86 -34.75 15.67
#